data_AF-A0A967KBQ0-F1
#
_entry.id   AF-A0A967KBQ0-F1
#
_cell.length_a   1.000
_cell.length_b   1.000
_cell.length_c   1.000
_cell.angle_alpha   90.00
_cell.angle_beta   90.00
_cell.angle_gamma   90.00
#
_symmetry.space_group_name_H-M   'P 1'
#
loop_
_entity.id
_entity.type
_entity.pdbx_description
1 polymer ?
#
loop_
_entity_poly.entity_id
_entity_poly.type
_entity_poly.pdbx_seq_one_letter_code
_entity_poly.pdbx_strand_id
1 'polypeptide(L)'
;MTLFIGQKIERAWWFRNEMERFLGERNATAAVQKAAKEEGASIGPVKVETLPAGDPRLSDPPPQWRDAPCLLVSARVTAIASPLVKESFVANLDRRDLDRLRQVTRVMHHQARPDEPRLSNTDADAMIDEFGPKVGERMLREAVDMRVLN
;
A
#
# COMPACT_ATOMS: atom_id res chain seq x y z
N MET A 1 0.10 -3.78 -12.42
CA MET A 1 -0.43 -3.33 -13.71
C MET A 1 -1.11 -2.02 -13.39
N THR A 2 -0.56 -0.87 -13.79
CA THR A 2 -1.06 0.42 -13.30
C THR A 2 -2.51 0.63 -13.74
N LEU A 3 -3.40 0.80 -12.77
CA LEU A 3 -4.81 1.09 -13.05
C LEU A 3 -5.00 2.55 -13.48
N PHE A 4 -6.04 2.82 -14.27
CA PHE A 4 -6.50 4.18 -14.59
C PHE A 4 -7.99 4.37 -14.31
N ILE A 5 -8.43 5.61 -14.05
CA ILE A 5 -9.83 5.92 -13.79
C ILE A 5 -10.69 5.56 -15.02
N GLY A 6 -11.81 4.87 -14.80
CA GLY A 6 -12.67 4.36 -15.85
C GLY A 6 -12.31 2.97 -16.36
N GLN A 7 -11.13 2.44 -16.01
CA GLN A 7 -10.75 1.07 -16.35
C GLN A 7 -11.70 0.07 -15.69
N LYS A 8 -12.00 -1.02 -16.41
CA LYS A 8 -12.79 -2.14 -15.89
C LYS A 8 -11.85 -3.21 -15.36
N ILE A 9 -12.08 -3.64 -14.12
CA ILE A 9 -11.42 -4.81 -13.52
C ILE A 9 -12.41 -5.96 -13.63
N GLU A 10 -11.96 -7.09 -14.18
CA GLU A 10 -12.80 -8.25 -14.45
C GLU A 10 -12.19 -9.54 -13.90
N ARG A 11 -13.04 -10.42 -13.38
CA ARG A 11 -12.69 -11.76 -12.94
C ARG A 11 -13.74 -12.75 -13.39
N ALA A 12 -13.28 -13.83 -14.02
CA ALA A 12 -14.09 -14.92 -14.50
C ALA A 12 -13.96 -16.14 -13.57
N TRP A 13 -15.06 -16.86 -13.34
CA TRP A 13 -15.08 -18.07 -12.52
C TRP A 13 -16.05 -19.10 -13.11
N TRP A 14 -15.54 -20.23 -13.59
CA TRP A 14 -16.37 -21.34 -14.08
C TRP A 14 -16.97 -22.15 -12.92
N PHE A 15 -18.21 -22.62 -13.09
CA PHE A 15 -18.92 -23.38 -12.06
C PHE A 15 -19.84 -24.43 -12.70
N ARG A 16 -20.15 -25.50 -11.96
CA ARG A 16 -21.06 -26.58 -12.40
C ARG A 16 -22.35 -26.66 -11.60
N ASN A 17 -22.39 -26.03 -10.42
CA ASN A 17 -23.54 -26.06 -9.52
C ASN A 17 -23.66 -24.75 -8.74
N GLU A 18 -24.80 -24.55 -8.08
CA GLU A 18 -25.09 -23.32 -7.33
C GLU A 18 -24.14 -23.07 -6.15
N MET A 19 -23.61 -24.12 -5.51
CA MET A 19 -22.64 -23.97 -4.42
C MET A 19 -21.32 -23.38 -4.94
N GLU A 20 -20.81 -23.92 -6.05
CA GLU A 20 -19.62 -23.39 -6.74
C GLU A 20 -19.86 -21.97 -7.28
N ARG A 21 -21.07 -21.67 -7.77
CA ARG A 21 -21.45 -20.33 -8.20
C ARG A 21 -21.37 -19.34 -7.04
N PHE A 22 -21.97 -19.67 -5.89
CA PHE A 22 -21.96 -18.84 -4.70
C PHE A 22 -20.55 -18.58 -4.17
N LEU A 23 -19.74 -19.64 -4.06
CA LEU A 23 -18.34 -19.52 -3.65
C LEU A 23 -17.52 -18.72 -4.67
N GLY A 24 -17.75 -18.94 -5.96
CA GLY A 24 -17.13 -18.24 -7.06
C GLY A 24 -17.43 -16.75 -7.04
N GLU A 25 -18.69 -16.36 -6.80
CA GLU A 25 -19.09 -14.96 -6.70
C GLU A 25 -18.39 -14.25 -5.54
N ARG A 26 -18.36 -14.88 -4.36
CA ARG A 26 -17.65 -14.33 -3.21
C ARG A 26 -16.16 -14.18 -3.48
N ASN A 27 -15.52 -15.19 -4.04
CA ASN A 27 -14.09 -15.21 -4.30
C ASN A 27 -13.69 -14.22 -5.41
N ALA A 28 -14.43 -14.18 -6.50
CA ALA A 28 -14.18 -13.26 -7.61
C ALA A 28 -14.42 -11.80 -7.20
N THR A 29 -15.46 -11.53 -6.41
CA THR A 29 -15.71 -10.19 -5.84
C THR A 29 -14.57 -9.76 -4.92
N ALA A 30 -14.14 -10.63 -4.00
CA ALA A 30 -13.00 -10.36 -3.12
C ALA A 30 -11.70 -10.13 -3.93
N ALA A 31 -11.49 -10.88 -5.00
CA ALA A 31 -10.33 -10.71 -5.87
C ALA A 31 -10.33 -9.37 -6.62
N VAL A 32 -11.49 -8.90 -7.11
CA VAL A 32 -11.63 -7.56 -7.73
C VAL A 32 -11.33 -6.46 -6.71
N GLN A 33 -11.89 -6.56 -5.51
CA GLN A 33 -11.65 -5.60 -4.43
C GLN A 33 -10.19 -5.59 -3.98
N LYS A 34 -9.57 -6.76 -3.84
CA LYS A 34 -8.17 -6.90 -3.47
C LYS A 34 -7.25 -6.27 -4.52
N ALA A 35 -7.49 -6.55 -5.80
CA ALA A 35 -6.70 -5.96 -6.89
C ALA A 35 -6.80 -4.42 -6.91
N ALA A 36 -7.99 -3.87 -6.69
CA ALA A 36 -8.16 -2.43 -6.57
C ALA A 36 -7.38 -1.87 -5.37
N LYS A 37 -7.47 -2.50 -4.20
CA LYS A 37 -6.76 -2.08 -2.98
C LYS A 37 -5.24 -2.11 -3.13
N GLU A 38 -4.69 -3.16 -3.74
CA GLU A 38 -3.24 -3.31 -3.97
C GLU A 38 -2.67 -2.20 -4.85
N GLU A 39 -3.46 -1.72 -5.80
CA GLU A 39 -3.10 -0.63 -6.72
C GLU A 39 -3.58 0.75 -6.21
N GLY A 40 -4.03 0.85 -4.95
CA GLY A 40 -4.50 2.10 -4.34
C GLY A 40 -5.76 2.67 -4.99
N ALA A 41 -6.54 1.86 -5.70
CA ALA A 41 -7.73 2.30 -6.42
C ALA A 41 -9.02 2.08 -5.63
N SER A 42 -9.99 2.97 -5.84
CA SER A 42 -11.38 2.79 -5.43
C SER A 42 -12.20 2.35 -6.63
N ILE A 43 -13.16 1.44 -6.39
CA ILE A 43 -14.05 0.89 -7.42
C ILE A 43 -15.50 1.24 -7.12
N GLY A 44 -16.30 1.36 -8.19
CA GLY A 44 -17.75 1.49 -8.10
C GLY A 44 -18.45 0.16 -7.77
N PRO A 45 -19.80 0.12 -7.89
CA PRO A 45 -20.57 -1.09 -7.62
C PRO A 45 -20.08 -2.28 -8.45
N VAL A 46 -19.93 -3.42 -7.78
CA VAL A 46 -19.55 -4.68 -8.42
C VAL A 46 -20.78 -5.24 -9.14
N LYS A 47 -20.59 -5.62 -10.41
CA LYS A 47 -21.59 -6.28 -11.24
C LYS A 47 -21.22 -7.74 -11.40
N VAL A 48 -22.20 -8.61 -11.23
CA VAL A 48 -22.06 -10.06 -11.41
C VAL A 48 -22.98 -10.47 -12.54
N GLU A 49 -22.44 -11.17 -13.54
CA GLU A 49 -23.17 -11.67 -14.69
C GLU A 49 -22.86 -13.16 -14.85
N THR A 50 -23.86 -13.97 -15.21
CA THR A 50 -23.64 -15.37 -15.58
C THR A 50 -23.65 -15.48 -17.10
N LEU A 51 -22.56 -16.01 -17.64
CA LEU A 51 -22.33 -16.20 -19.06
C LEU A 51 -22.47 -17.68 -19.44
N PRO A 52 -23.06 -17.97 -20.61
CA PRO A 52 -23.09 -19.33 -21.12
C PRO A 52 -21.68 -19.83 -21.47
N ALA A 53 -21.54 -21.15 -21.55
CA ALA A 53 -20.31 -21.76 -22.04
C ALA A 53 -20.03 -21.30 -23.49
N GLY A 54 -18.78 -20.94 -23.78
CA GLY A 54 -18.37 -20.46 -25.10
C GLY A 54 -18.77 -19.01 -25.44
N ASP A 55 -19.19 -18.20 -24.47
CA ASP A 55 -19.41 -16.75 -24.70
C ASP A 55 -18.12 -16.10 -25.26
N PRO A 56 -18.20 -15.34 -26.38
CA PRO A 56 -17.03 -14.79 -27.06
C PRO A 56 -16.26 -13.75 -26.24
N ARG A 57 -16.84 -13.25 -25.13
CA ARG A 57 -16.15 -12.36 -24.18
C ARG A 57 -15.16 -13.10 -23.29
N LEU A 58 -15.26 -14.44 -23.21
CA LEU A 58 -14.39 -15.27 -22.38
C LEU A 58 -13.25 -15.84 -23.21
N SER A 59 -12.07 -15.87 -22.60
CA SER A 59 -10.97 -16.71 -23.08
C SER A 59 -11.31 -18.19 -22.93
N ASP A 60 -10.64 -19.04 -23.72
CA ASP A 60 -10.88 -20.48 -23.68
C ASP A 60 -10.77 -21.03 -22.24
N PRO A 61 -11.81 -21.71 -21.74
CA PRO A 61 -11.77 -22.35 -20.44
C PRO A 61 -10.76 -23.50 -20.42
N PRO A 62 -10.22 -23.86 -19.23
CA PRO A 62 -9.49 -25.12 -19.08
C PRO A 62 -10.36 -26.30 -19.55
N PRO A 63 -9.76 -27.39 -20.08
CA PRO A 63 -10.52 -28.48 -20.73
C PRO A 63 -11.68 -29.04 -19.89
N GLN A 64 -11.50 -29.14 -18.58
CA GLN A 64 -12.51 -29.65 -17.64
C GLN A 64 -13.70 -28.71 -17.41
N TRP A 65 -13.66 -27.47 -17.92
CA TRP A 65 -14.70 -26.45 -17.77
C TRP A 65 -15.28 -25.99 -19.13
N ARG A 66 -15.01 -26.72 -20.22
CA ARG A 66 -15.37 -26.31 -21.58
C ARG A 66 -16.86 -26.05 -21.78
N ASP A 67 -17.69 -26.87 -21.16
CA ASP A 67 -19.16 -26.79 -21.25
C ASP A 67 -19.79 -26.13 -20.00
N ALA A 68 -18.96 -25.62 -19.08
CA ALA A 68 -19.45 -25.02 -17.85
C ALA A 68 -19.82 -23.54 -18.07
N PRO A 69 -20.93 -23.06 -17.47
CA PRO A 69 -21.20 -21.64 -17.40
C PRO A 69 -20.10 -20.91 -16.61
N CYS A 70 -19.98 -19.62 -16.86
CA CYS A 70 -18.97 -18.78 -16.23
C CYS A 70 -19.64 -17.60 -15.53
N LEU A 71 -19.14 -17.27 -14.35
CA LEU A 71 -19.50 -16.07 -13.63
C LEU A 71 -18.49 -14.97 -13.96
N LEU A 72 -18.95 -13.87 -14.54
CA LEU A 72 -18.14 -12.67 -14.79
C LEU A 72 -18.46 -11.62 -13.72
N VAL A 73 -17.46 -11.34 -12.88
CA VAL A 73 -17.51 -10.25 -11.90
C VAL A 73 -16.71 -9.09 -12.41
N SER A 74 -17.32 -7.90 -12.40
CA SER A 74 -16.65 -6.70 -12.88
C SER A 74 -16.96 -5.46 -12.05
N ALA A 75 -15.99 -4.55 -11.98
CA ALA A 75 -16.16 -3.23 -11.39
C ALA A 75 -15.37 -2.20 -12.20
N ARG A 76 -15.82 -0.93 -12.17
CA ARG A 76 -15.08 0.18 -12.77
C ARG A 76 -14.29 0.92 -11.70
N VAL A 77 -13.05 1.27 -12.02
CA VAL A 77 -12.22 2.15 -11.20
C VAL A 77 -12.82 3.56 -11.22
N THR A 78 -13.17 4.09 -10.06
CA THR A 78 -13.79 5.41 -9.90
C THR A 78 -12.79 6.46 -9.42
N ALA A 79 -11.78 6.06 -8.67
CA ALA A 79 -10.71 6.93 -8.22
C ALA A 79 -9.42 6.13 -8.04
N ILE A 80 -8.29 6.83 -8.13
CA ILE A 80 -6.98 6.30 -7.78
C ILE A 80 -6.48 7.17 -6.65
N ALA A 81 -6.13 6.56 -5.52
CA ALA A 81 -5.42 7.27 -4.48
C ALA A 81 -4.09 7.72 -5.08
N SER A 82 -3.90 9.03 -5.18
CA SER A 82 -2.57 9.57 -5.40
C SER A 82 -1.68 9.00 -4.29
N PRO A 83 -0.47 8.49 -4.59
CA PRO A 83 0.43 8.10 -3.52
C PRO A 83 0.53 9.30 -2.59
N LEU A 84 0.11 9.10 -1.33
CA LEU A 84 0.42 10.04 -0.27
C LEU A 84 1.95 10.07 -0.26
N VAL A 85 2.52 11.08 -0.92
CA VAL A 85 3.92 11.42 -0.72
C VAL A 85 3.98 11.66 0.78
N LYS A 86 4.55 10.71 1.53
CA LYS A 86 4.95 10.98 2.91
C LYS A 86 5.91 12.13 2.75
N GLU A 87 5.46 13.34 3.06
CA GLU A 87 6.36 14.48 3.13
C GLU A 87 7.48 14.05 4.08
N SER A 88 8.71 14.07 3.58
CA SER A 88 9.88 13.75 4.40
C SER A 88 9.85 14.72 5.57
N PHE A 89 9.80 14.17 6.78
CA PHE A 89 9.80 14.97 7.99
C PHE A 89 11.05 15.83 8.03
N VAL A 90 12.20 15.26 7.63
CA VAL A 90 13.46 15.96 7.45
C VAL A 90 13.36 17.13 6.46
N ALA A 91 12.64 16.98 5.35
CA ALA A 91 12.45 18.05 4.37
C ALA A 91 11.64 19.24 4.91
N ASN A 92 10.80 19.00 5.92
CA ASN A 92 9.94 20.01 6.55
C ASN A 92 10.57 20.66 7.80
N LEU A 93 11.81 20.27 8.17
CA LEU A 93 12.52 20.84 9.31
C LEU A 93 13.38 22.04 8.90
N ASP A 94 13.40 23.06 9.76
CA ASP A 94 14.42 24.11 9.68
C ASP A 94 15.82 23.51 9.84
N ARG A 95 16.77 24.05 9.08
CA ARG A 95 18.17 23.56 9.06
C ARG A 95 18.77 23.42 10.46
N ARG A 96 18.45 24.34 11.37
CA ARG A 96 18.95 24.32 12.75
C ARG A 96 18.42 23.13 13.55
N ASP A 97 17.13 22.81 13.40
CA ASP A 97 16.51 21.71 14.13
C ASP A 97 16.86 20.36 13.51
N LEU A 98 17.02 20.31 12.19
CA LEU A 98 17.59 19.15 11.52
C LEU A 98 19.01 18.83 12.00
N ASP A 99 19.89 19.83 12.08
CA ASP A 99 21.27 19.62 12.54
C ASP A 99 21.31 19.17 14.02
N ARG A 100 20.40 19.69 14.85
CA ARG A 100 20.23 19.20 16.23
C ARG A 100 19.76 17.75 16.27
N LEU A 101 18.74 17.41 15.50
CA LEU A 101 18.24 16.04 15.43
C LEU A 101 19.32 15.08 14.96
N ARG A 102 20.08 15.42 13.92
CA ARG A 102 21.22 14.61 13.46
C ARG A 102 22.23 14.37 14.58
N GLN A 103 22.53 15.39 15.38
CA GLN A 103 23.46 15.26 16.49
C GLN A 103 22.92 14.32 17.58
N VAL A 104 21.65 14.49 17.98
CA VAL A 104 20.99 13.63 18.97
C VAL A 104 20.91 12.19 18.47
N THR A 105 20.43 11.98 17.25
CA THR A 105 20.33 10.66 16.61
C THR A 105 21.68 9.95 16.57
N ARG A 106 22.77 10.66 16.24
CA ARG A 106 24.14 10.09 16.27
C ARG A 106 24.57 9.67 17.66
N VAL A 107 24.30 10.50 18.67
CA VAL A 107 24.67 10.20 20.06
C VAL A 107 23.91 8.96 20.52
N MET A 108 22.60 8.91 20.31
CA MET A 108 21.78 7.76 20.69
C MET A 108 22.17 6.50 19.92
N HIS A 109 22.46 6.61 18.63
CA HIS A 109 22.95 5.49 17.82
C HIS A 109 24.26 4.92 18.38
N HIS A 110 25.25 5.78 18.64
CA HIS A 110 26.54 5.32 19.15
C HIS A 110 26.43 4.76 20.58
N GLN A 111 25.54 5.28 21.41
CA GLN A 111 25.26 4.70 22.73
C GLN A 111 24.62 3.32 22.63
N ALA A 112 23.69 3.12 21.69
CA ALA A 112 23.05 1.83 21.47
C ALA A 112 23.96 0.83 20.76
N ARG A 113 24.84 1.31 19.88
CA ARG A 113 25.72 0.53 19.01
C ARG A 113 27.12 1.17 18.93
N PRO A 114 27.94 0.98 19.99
CA PRO A 114 29.25 1.63 20.09
C PRO A 114 30.27 1.12 19.07
N ASP A 115 30.14 -0.14 18.66
CA ASP A 115 31.05 -0.79 17.70
C ASP A 115 30.73 -0.45 16.23
N GLU A 116 29.58 0.18 15.96
CA GLU A 116 29.19 0.62 14.63
C GLU A 116 29.77 2.00 14.28
N PRO A 117 30.10 2.25 13.00
CA PRO A 117 30.58 3.55 12.57
C PRO A 117 29.53 4.64 12.82
N ARG A 118 30.01 5.86 13.07
CA ARG A 118 29.15 7.00 13.31
C ARG A 118 28.33 7.31 12.05
N LEU A 119 27.02 7.51 12.22
CA LEU A 119 26.10 7.77 11.10
C LEU A 119 26.50 8.99 10.27
N SER A 120 26.42 8.85 8.95
CA SER A 120 26.52 9.97 8.01
C SER A 120 25.33 10.93 8.15
N ASN A 121 25.31 12.06 7.40
CA ASN A 121 24.13 12.94 7.41
C ASN A 121 22.92 12.20 6.82
N THR A 122 23.11 11.52 5.69
CA THR A 122 22.05 10.79 4.98
C THR A 122 21.47 9.67 5.82
N ASP A 123 22.32 8.92 6.54
CA ASP A 123 21.85 7.81 7.39
C ASP A 123 21.11 8.34 8.63
N ALA A 124 21.57 9.46 9.19
CA ALA A 124 20.86 10.12 10.28
C ALA A 124 19.49 10.66 9.82
N ASP A 125 19.42 11.25 8.63
CA ASP A 125 18.17 11.76 8.04
C ASP A 125 17.18 10.63 7.79
N ALA A 126 17.63 9.51 7.22
CA ALA A 126 16.80 8.33 7.00
C ALA A 126 16.22 7.80 8.31
N MET A 127 17.03 7.75 9.36
CA MET A 127 16.60 7.31 10.69
C MET A 127 15.62 8.30 11.34
N ILE A 128 15.82 9.60 11.15
CA ILE A 128 14.89 10.64 11.62
C ILE A 128 13.54 10.54 10.91
N ASP A 129 13.55 10.33 9.59
CA ASP A 129 12.33 10.12 8.80
C ASP A 129 11.60 8.83 9.18
N GLU A 130 12.34 7.77 9.52
CA GLU A 130 11.78 6.50 9.99
C GLU A 130 11.06 6.65 11.34
N PHE A 131 11.67 7.37 12.29
CA PHE A 131 11.05 7.65 13.59
C PHE A 131 9.85 8.60 13.49
N GLY A 132 9.88 9.50 12.51
CA GLY A 132 8.81 10.42 12.19
C GLY A 132 8.65 11.59 13.17
N PRO A 133 7.68 12.48 12.91
CA PRO A 133 7.60 13.81 13.52
C PRO A 133 7.42 13.79 15.04
N LYS A 134 6.57 12.90 15.56
CA LYS A 134 6.29 12.82 17.01
C LYS A 134 7.53 12.50 17.84
N VAL A 135 8.38 11.61 17.32
CA VAL A 135 9.61 11.22 18.02
C VAL A 135 10.67 12.31 17.88
N GLY A 136 10.80 12.89 16.68
CA GLY A 136 11.70 14.02 16.44
C GLY A 136 11.39 15.24 17.32
N GLU A 137 10.13 15.64 17.45
CA GLU A 137 9.72 16.72 18.34
C GLU A 137 10.09 16.45 19.81
N ARG A 138 9.87 15.22 20.28
CA ARG A 138 10.25 14.83 21.65
C ARG A 138 11.76 14.90 21.85
N MET A 139 12.54 14.36 20.92
CA MET A 139 14.01 14.40 20.96
C MET A 139 14.54 15.84 20.99
N LEU A 140 13.94 16.75 20.22
CA LEU A 140 14.30 18.16 20.23
C LEU A 140 14.01 18.82 21.58
N ARG A 141 12.87 18.52 22.21
CA ARG A 141 12.53 19.05 23.55
C ARG A 141 13.49 18.54 24.62
N GLU A 142 13.73 17.25 24.68
CA GLU A 142 14.63 16.63 25.67
C GLU A 142 16.09 17.09 25.51
N ALA A 143 16.54 17.34 24.28
CA ALA A 143 17.87 17.89 24.01
C ALA A 143 18.04 19.35 24.44
N VAL A 144 16.95 20.14 24.49
CA VAL A 144 16.98 21.49 25.07
C VAL A 144 17.14 21.40 26.60
N ASP A 145 16.45 20.49 27.25
CA ASP A 145 16.51 20.32 28.71
C ASP A 145 17.90 19.88 29.21
N MET A 146 18.59 19.00 28.46
CA MET A 146 19.97 18.60 28.79
C MET A 146 21.00 19.75 28.68
N ARG A 147 20.69 20.82 27.95
CA ARG A 147 21.56 22.00 27.82
C ARG A 147 21.40 23.02 28.96
N VAL A 148 20.30 22.95 29.72
CA VAL A 148 20.02 23.86 30.84
C VAL A 148 20.66 23.38 32.15
N LEU A 149 21.09 22.11 32.20
CA LEU A 149 21.68 21.48 33.38
C LEU A 149 23.22 21.46 33.42
N ASN A 150 23.89 21.99 32.39
CA ASN A 150 25.35 22.21 32.35
C ASN A 150 25.66 23.70 32.37
#